data_AF-A0A5S3W508-F1
#
_entry.id   AF-A0A5S3W508-F1
#
_cell.length_a   1.000
_cell.length_b   1.000
_cell.length_c   1.000
_cell.angle_alpha   90.00
_cell.angle_beta   90.00
_cell.angle_gamma   90.00
#
_symmetry.space_group_name_H-M   'P 1'
#
loop_
_entity.id
_entity.type
_entity.pdbx_description
1 polymer ?
#
loop_
_entity_poly.entity_id
_entity_poly.type
_entity_poly.pdbx_seq_one_letter_code
_entity_poly.pdbx_strand_id
1 'polypeptide(L)'
;MSKEIQLKYKGNKCSACGLSVSEMLARWGTFNRMTEFHHVDERKKAKNYSALIRRNICTEQLNELDKCILLCAQCHKLIHAQNIKADLNLKLEFESKEYEQKVSGWMILDLLEKKLRFFSDQMFKLHIYQIRIGEEQARPIVGIEMDTGEFFSGLFRGLLEYKCFEIRNSENTKVLMKARLLDGNDFELKQAVEFPFLEYEWNEEGVKSWARNGKVLDEKGRLINCGTLTSINEIVSIA
;
A
#
# COMPACT_ATOMS: atom_id res chain seq x y z
N MET A 1 12.97 15.45 3.37
CA MET A 1 12.35 14.88 2.17
C MET A 1 11.81 16.04 1.38
N SER A 2 12.25 16.22 0.14
CA SER A 2 11.71 17.26 -0.74
C SER A 2 10.22 17.02 -1.01
N LYS A 3 9.48 18.09 -1.35
CA LYS A 3 8.07 17.95 -1.77
C LYS A 3 7.93 17.01 -2.96
N GLU A 4 8.89 17.01 -3.88
CA GLU A 4 8.91 16.12 -5.04
C GLU A 4 8.91 14.63 -4.67
N ILE A 5 9.72 14.22 -3.68
CA ILE A 5 9.74 12.83 -3.22
C ILE A 5 8.40 12.48 -2.55
N GLN A 6 7.82 13.39 -1.77
CA GLN A 6 6.50 13.18 -1.15
C GLN A 6 5.40 12.99 -2.22
N LEU A 7 5.41 13.83 -3.27
CA LEU A 7 4.48 13.72 -4.39
C LEU A 7 4.67 12.41 -5.15
N LYS A 8 5.93 12.03 -5.43
CA LYS A 8 6.28 10.77 -6.09
C LYS A 8 5.80 9.57 -5.28
N TYR A 9 6.02 9.58 -3.97
CA TYR A 9 5.58 8.54 -3.04
C TYR A 9 4.05 8.38 -3.01
N LYS A 10 3.30 9.47 -3.21
CA LYS A 10 1.83 9.47 -3.35
C LYS A 10 1.34 9.37 -4.80
N GLY A 11 2.21 8.98 -5.73
CA GLY A 11 1.84 8.64 -7.11
C GLY A 11 1.79 9.80 -8.10
N ASN A 12 2.26 10.99 -7.73
CA ASN A 12 2.40 12.17 -8.62
C ASN A 12 1.11 12.62 -9.32
N LYS A 13 -0.07 12.29 -8.78
CA LYS A 13 -1.35 12.72 -9.35
C LYS A 13 -2.39 12.97 -8.28
N CYS A 14 -3.33 13.87 -8.59
CA CYS A 14 -4.52 14.08 -7.79
C CYS A 14 -5.35 12.80 -7.74
N SER A 15 -5.62 12.28 -6.55
CA SER A 15 -6.49 11.11 -6.34
C SER A 15 -7.92 11.35 -6.82
N ALA A 16 -8.36 12.61 -6.92
CA ALA A 16 -9.70 12.98 -7.36
C ALA A 16 -9.86 13.13 -8.86
N CYS A 17 -9.14 14.08 -9.46
CA CYS A 17 -9.31 14.40 -10.88
C CYS A 17 -8.26 13.76 -11.80
N GLY A 18 -7.27 13.06 -11.24
CA GLY A 18 -6.19 12.44 -12.01
C GLY A 18 -5.11 13.40 -12.51
N LEU A 19 -5.28 14.73 -12.38
CA LEU A 19 -4.29 15.73 -12.80
C LEU A 19 -2.93 15.44 -12.17
N SER A 20 -1.96 15.15 -13.02
CA SER A 20 -0.61 14.75 -12.64
C SER A 20 0.37 15.92 -12.53
N VAL A 21 1.45 15.73 -11.78
CA VAL A 21 2.54 16.71 -11.65
C VAL A 21 3.19 16.99 -13.01
N SER A 22 3.34 15.97 -13.86
CA SER A 22 3.88 16.13 -15.22
C SER A 22 2.96 16.96 -16.11
N GLU A 23 1.64 16.73 -16.06
CA GLU A 23 0.67 17.58 -16.76
C GLU A 23 0.68 19.02 -16.23
N MET A 24 0.86 19.23 -14.92
CA MET A 24 0.95 20.56 -14.34
C MET A 24 2.16 21.33 -14.89
N LEU A 25 3.33 20.68 -14.91
CA LEU A 25 4.55 21.24 -15.48
C LEU A 25 4.40 21.54 -16.97
N ALA A 26 3.83 20.62 -17.75
CA ALA A 26 3.63 20.80 -19.18
C ALA A 26 2.68 21.96 -19.52
N ARG A 27 1.62 22.17 -18.71
CA ARG A 27 0.61 23.21 -18.95
C ARG A 27 1.01 24.58 -18.41
N TRP A 28 1.62 24.63 -17.23
CA TRP A 28 1.81 25.88 -16.47
C TRP A 28 3.26 26.15 -16.08
N GLY A 29 4.20 25.27 -16.43
CA GLY A 29 5.62 25.41 -16.08
C GLY A 29 5.92 25.25 -14.59
N THR A 30 4.93 24.90 -13.76
CA THR A 30 5.09 24.74 -12.31
C THR A 30 4.02 23.83 -11.72
N PHE A 31 4.33 23.19 -10.59
CA PHE A 31 3.36 22.52 -9.71
C PHE A 31 3.30 23.17 -8.32
N ASN A 32 4.05 24.27 -8.11
CA ASN A 32 4.15 24.92 -6.82
C ASN A 32 2.79 25.45 -6.36
N ARG A 33 2.40 25.10 -5.12
CA ARG A 33 1.08 25.44 -4.53
C ARG A 33 -0.13 24.87 -5.29
N MET A 34 0.08 23.93 -6.21
CA MET A 34 -1.00 23.28 -6.96
C MET A 34 -1.44 21.93 -6.36
N THR A 35 -0.67 21.40 -5.41
CA THR A 35 -0.87 20.10 -4.77
C THR A 35 -0.86 20.21 -3.26
N GLU A 36 -1.77 19.48 -2.61
CA GLU A 36 -1.97 19.42 -1.17
C GLU A 36 -2.12 17.96 -0.70
N PHE A 37 -1.60 17.67 0.50
CA PHE A 37 -1.82 16.40 1.18
C PHE A 37 -3.01 16.53 2.13
N HIS A 38 -4.03 15.72 1.92
CA HIS A 38 -5.25 15.73 2.73
C HIS A 38 -5.29 14.51 3.63
N HIS A 39 -5.33 14.72 4.94
CA HIS A 39 -5.54 13.64 5.91
C HIS A 39 -6.97 13.14 5.83
N VAL A 40 -7.17 11.84 5.62
CA VAL A 40 -8.52 11.26 5.60
C VAL A 40 -9.17 11.38 6.98
N ASP A 41 -8.41 11.12 8.04
CA ASP A 41 -8.79 11.39 9.44
C ASP A 41 -7.81 12.39 10.08
N GLU A 42 -8.26 13.64 10.24
CA GLU A 42 -7.45 14.71 10.85
C GLU A 42 -7.00 14.39 12.28
N ARG A 43 -7.72 13.54 13.01
CA ARG A 43 -7.37 13.17 14.39
C ARG A 43 -6.12 12.29 14.46
N LYS A 44 -5.78 11.61 13.36
CA LYS A 44 -4.59 10.75 13.24
C LYS A 44 -3.34 11.52 12.80
N LYS A 45 -3.48 12.80 12.45
CA LYS A 45 -2.37 13.68 12.04
C LYS A 45 -1.36 13.83 13.16
N ALA A 46 -0.07 13.76 12.83
CA ALA A 46 1.00 13.98 13.80
C ALA A 46 0.93 15.41 14.38
N LYS A 47 1.00 15.54 15.72
CA LYS A 47 0.98 16.85 16.41
C LYS A 47 2.10 17.79 15.92
N ASN A 48 3.24 17.23 15.55
CA ASN A 48 4.42 17.93 15.03
C ASN A 48 4.53 17.87 13.49
N TYR A 49 3.42 17.69 12.76
CA TYR A 49 3.38 17.50 11.30
C TYR A 49 4.34 18.42 10.52
N SER A 50 4.29 19.73 10.78
CA SER A 50 5.08 20.72 10.05
C SER A 50 6.60 20.51 10.21
N ALA A 51 7.04 20.04 11.37
CA ALA A 51 8.44 19.70 11.60
C ALA A 51 8.77 18.33 10.98
N LEU A 52 7.90 17.34 11.18
CA LEU A 52 8.07 15.97 10.71
C LEU A 52 8.27 15.91 9.18
N ILE A 53 7.42 16.60 8.42
CA ILE A 53 7.44 16.52 6.95
C ILE A 53 8.67 17.19 6.32
N ARG A 54 9.40 18.02 7.09
CA ARG A 54 10.62 18.72 6.65
C ARG A 54 11.91 17.93 6.95
N ARG A 55 11.84 16.86 7.75
CA ARG A 55 12.99 16.00 8.10
C ARG A 55 13.46 15.18 6.92
N ASN A 56 14.63 14.55 7.04
CA ASN A 56 15.05 13.48 6.13
C ASN A 56 14.08 12.31 6.16
N ILE A 57 14.07 11.52 5.09
CA ILE A 57 13.16 10.38 4.93
C ILE A 57 13.35 9.45 6.12
N CYS A 58 12.25 9.18 6.82
CA CYS A 58 12.23 8.25 7.94
C CYS A 58 10.87 7.57 8.07
N THR A 59 10.81 6.51 8.86
CA THR A 59 9.61 5.73 9.15
C THR A 59 8.45 6.61 9.63
N GLU A 60 8.68 7.51 10.58
CA GLU A 60 7.64 8.42 11.09
C GLU A 60 7.06 9.30 9.99
N GLN A 61 7.91 9.78 9.08
CA GLN A 61 7.49 10.62 7.97
C GLN A 61 6.65 9.84 6.96
N LEU A 62 7.02 8.59 6.65
CA LEU A 62 6.26 7.72 5.76
C LEU A 62 4.91 7.33 6.38
N ASN A 63 4.90 6.98 7.67
CA ASN A 63 3.68 6.73 8.43
C ASN A 63 2.71 7.91 8.36
N GLU A 64 3.22 9.15 8.37
CA GLU A 64 2.40 10.33 8.23
C GLU A 64 1.87 10.54 6.81
N LEU A 65 2.70 10.31 5.79
CA LEU A 65 2.29 10.38 4.39
C LEU A 65 1.26 9.30 4.00
N ASP A 66 1.32 8.13 4.63
CA ASP A 66 0.40 7.03 4.34
C ASP A 66 -1.04 7.33 4.76
N LYS A 67 -1.25 8.17 5.78
CA LYS A 67 -2.57 8.67 6.23
C LYS A 67 -3.20 9.71 5.31
N CYS A 68 -2.45 10.16 4.31
CA CYS A 68 -2.87 11.24 3.42
C CYS A 68 -3.27 10.72 2.05
N ILE A 69 -4.15 11.46 1.37
CA ILE A 69 -4.34 11.37 -0.09
C ILE A 69 -3.74 12.63 -0.74
N LEU A 70 -3.28 12.50 -1.99
CA LEU A 70 -2.72 13.62 -2.74
C LEU A 70 -3.81 14.26 -3.59
N LEU A 71 -4.05 15.56 -3.43
CA LEU A 71 -5.07 16.29 -4.18
C LEU A 71 -4.47 17.51 -4.87
N CYS A 72 -5.06 17.93 -5.99
CA CYS A 72 -4.81 19.27 -6.50
C CYS A 72 -5.52 20.30 -5.62
N ALA A 73 -5.04 21.55 -5.61
CA ALA A 73 -5.57 22.61 -4.77
C ALA A 73 -7.08 22.82 -4.94
N GLN A 74 -7.61 22.65 -6.15
CA GLN A 74 -9.05 22.77 -6.41
C GLN A 74 -9.84 21.60 -5.79
N CYS A 75 -9.42 20.36 -6.02
CA CYS A 75 -10.09 19.19 -5.43
C CYS A 75 -10.00 19.20 -3.91
N HIS A 76 -8.90 19.67 -3.34
CA HIS A 76 -8.76 19.84 -1.89
C HIS A 76 -9.76 20.85 -1.33
N LYS A 77 -9.91 22.02 -1.97
CA LYS A 77 -10.94 23.01 -1.59
C LYS A 77 -12.35 22.44 -1.71
N LEU A 78 -12.64 21.70 -2.78
CA LEU A 78 -13.94 21.07 -2.98
C LEU A 78 -14.28 20.04 -1.90
N ILE A 79 -13.32 19.21 -1.49
CA ILE A 79 -13.51 18.24 -0.40
C ILE A 79 -13.92 18.94 0.89
N HIS A 80 -13.21 20.02 1.27
CA HIS A 80 -13.56 20.81 2.46
C HIS A 80 -14.89 21.55 2.31
N ALA A 81 -15.20 22.07 1.11
CA ALA A 81 -16.42 22.83 0.86
C ALA A 81 -17.68 21.94 0.84
N GLN A 82 -17.62 20.76 0.23
CA GLN A 82 -18.73 19.81 0.24
C GLN A 82 -18.86 19.09 1.58
N ASN A 83 -17.75 18.87 2.27
CA ASN A 83 -17.69 18.25 3.60
C ASN A 83 -18.42 16.89 3.69
N ILE A 84 -18.32 16.09 2.64
CA ILE A 84 -18.97 14.78 2.56
C ILE A 84 -17.97 13.71 2.98
N LYS A 85 -18.20 13.11 4.15
CA LYS A 85 -17.52 11.91 4.64
C LYS A 85 -18.48 10.73 4.57
N ALA A 86 -17.97 9.57 4.19
CA ALA A 86 -18.76 8.36 4.15
C ALA A 86 -17.93 7.14 4.54
N ASP A 87 -18.66 6.13 5.01
CA ASP A 87 -18.16 4.78 5.15
C ASP A 87 -18.75 3.94 4.01
N LEU A 88 -17.87 3.36 3.20
CA LEU A 88 -18.22 2.41 2.17
C LEU A 88 -18.16 1.00 2.77
N ASN A 89 -19.31 0.36 2.93
CA ASN A 89 -19.37 -1.04 3.31
C ASN A 89 -19.37 -1.90 2.04
N LEU A 90 -18.23 -2.48 1.73
CA LEU A 90 -18.06 -3.38 0.60
C LEU A 90 -18.36 -4.81 1.04
N LYS A 91 -19.12 -5.53 0.21
CA LYS A 91 -19.37 -6.96 0.38
C LYS A 91 -18.89 -7.72 -0.85
N LEU A 92 -18.27 -8.87 -0.63
CA LEU A 92 -17.91 -9.84 -1.66
C LEU A 92 -18.48 -11.19 -1.24
N GLU A 93 -19.36 -11.75 -2.05
CA GLU A 93 -19.80 -13.13 -1.94
C GLU A 93 -18.93 -14.00 -2.86
N PHE A 94 -18.22 -14.96 -2.28
CA PHE A 94 -17.32 -15.84 -3.02
C PHE A 94 -17.24 -17.22 -2.35
N GLU A 95 -17.38 -18.30 -3.13
CA GLU A 95 -17.36 -19.69 -2.65
C GLU A 95 -18.25 -19.95 -1.42
N SER A 96 -19.49 -19.43 -1.44
CA SER A 96 -20.46 -19.54 -0.34
C SER A 96 -20.04 -18.87 0.98
N LYS A 97 -19.01 -18.03 0.96
CA LYS A 97 -18.61 -17.15 2.06
C LYS A 97 -18.94 -15.71 1.70
N GLU A 98 -19.32 -14.93 2.71
CA GLU A 98 -19.46 -13.48 2.62
C GLU A 98 -18.25 -12.83 3.28
N TYR A 99 -17.62 -11.91 2.56
CA TYR A 99 -16.52 -11.09 3.04
C TYR A 99 -16.94 -9.64 3.07
N GLU A 100 -16.72 -8.97 4.20
CA GLU A 100 -17.08 -7.57 4.35
C GLU A 100 -15.85 -6.72 4.64
N GLN A 101 -15.78 -5.54 4.03
CA GLN A 101 -14.80 -4.53 4.38
C GLN A 101 -15.47 -3.17 4.47
N LYS A 102 -15.32 -2.54 5.64
CA LYS A 102 -15.68 -1.14 5.83
C LYS A 102 -14.48 -0.25 5.50
N VAL A 103 -14.68 0.72 4.60
CA VAL A 103 -13.66 1.69 4.20
C VAL A 103 -14.17 3.11 4.46
N SER A 104 -13.47 3.86 5.30
CA SER A 104 -13.82 5.25 5.59
C SER A 104 -13.11 6.21 4.65
N GLY A 105 -13.79 7.27 4.22
CA GLY A 105 -13.22 8.21 3.27
C GLY A 105 -13.99 9.50 3.08
N TRP A 106 -13.52 10.27 2.11
CA TRP A 106 -14.14 11.51 1.65
C TRP A 106 -14.75 11.33 0.27
N MET A 107 -15.75 12.15 -0.04
CA MET A 107 -16.42 12.12 -1.34
C MET A 107 -16.40 13.49 -2.00
N ILE A 108 -16.26 13.49 -3.33
CA ILE A 108 -16.61 14.64 -4.16
C ILE A 108 -17.77 14.22 -5.06
N LEU A 109 -18.86 14.97 -4.99
CA LEU A 109 -19.99 14.85 -5.88
C LEU A 109 -19.89 15.90 -7.00
N ASP A 110 -19.85 15.42 -8.24
CA ASP A 110 -19.92 16.23 -9.44
C ASP A 110 -21.33 16.09 -10.05
N LEU A 111 -22.16 17.10 -9.83
CA LEU A 111 -23.57 17.08 -10.25
C LEU A 111 -23.72 17.21 -11.78
N LEU A 112 -22.77 17.89 -12.44
CA LEU A 112 -22.81 18.07 -13.89
C LEU A 112 -22.40 16.78 -14.60
N GLU A 113 -21.30 16.17 -14.17
CA GLU A 113 -20.85 14.89 -14.73
C GLU A 113 -21.65 13.69 -14.20
N LYS A 114 -22.52 13.90 -13.20
CA LYS A 114 -23.22 12.85 -12.43
C LYS A 114 -22.25 11.79 -11.89
N LYS A 115 -21.07 12.24 -11.45
CA LYS A 115 -20.02 11.36 -10.93
C LYS A 115 -19.86 11.55 -9.44
N LEU A 116 -19.72 10.43 -8.76
CA LEU A 116 -19.32 10.37 -7.36
C LEU A 116 -17.92 9.77 -7.30
N ARG A 117 -17.02 10.43 -6.58
CA ARG A 117 -15.65 9.96 -6.39
C ARG A 117 -15.39 9.80 -4.91
N PHE A 118 -14.93 8.61 -4.49
CA PHE A 118 -14.62 8.28 -3.11
C PHE A 118 -13.10 8.13 -2.93
N PHE A 119 -12.57 8.63 -1.82
CA PHE A 119 -11.14 8.65 -1.53
C PHE A 119 -10.85 8.17 -0.12
N SER A 120 -9.92 7.23 0.00
CA SER A 120 -9.46 6.68 1.27
C SER A 120 -7.94 6.49 1.24
N ASP A 121 -7.34 6.51 2.42
CA ASP A 121 -5.97 6.10 2.71
C ASP A 121 -5.86 4.59 3.00
N GLN A 122 -7.00 3.90 3.09
CA GLN A 122 -7.08 2.48 3.39
C GLN A 122 -6.95 1.62 2.13
N MET A 123 -6.27 0.48 2.26
CA MET A 123 -6.18 -0.52 1.21
C MET A 123 -7.52 -1.25 1.06
N PHE A 124 -8.00 -1.38 -0.17
CA PHE A 124 -9.11 -2.28 -0.52
C PHE A 124 -8.60 -3.72 -0.49
N LYS A 125 -9.24 -4.58 0.31
CA LYS A 125 -8.78 -5.94 0.65
C LYS A 125 -9.65 -7.03 0.06
N LEU A 126 -10.82 -6.68 -0.50
CA LEU A 126 -11.72 -7.61 -1.18
C LEU A 126 -11.23 -7.92 -2.61
N HIS A 127 -9.97 -8.35 -2.71
CA HIS A 127 -9.35 -8.84 -3.94
C HIS A 127 -9.11 -10.33 -3.81
N ILE A 128 -9.36 -11.09 -4.89
CA ILE A 128 -9.12 -12.52 -4.94
C ILE A 128 -7.67 -12.77 -5.37
N TYR A 129 -7.03 -13.70 -4.69
CA TYR A 129 -5.70 -14.23 -4.97
C TYR A 129 -5.77 -15.75 -5.07
N GLN A 130 -4.69 -16.36 -5.53
CA GLN A 130 -4.52 -17.81 -5.49
C GLN A 130 -3.38 -18.14 -4.53
N ILE A 131 -3.59 -19.08 -3.62
CA ILE A 131 -2.55 -19.59 -2.73
C ILE A 131 -2.34 -21.07 -2.97
N ARG A 132 -1.06 -21.47 -3.00
CA ARG A 132 -0.62 -22.86 -3.02
C ARG A 132 0.34 -23.09 -1.86
N ILE A 133 0.12 -24.17 -1.10
CA ILE A 133 0.95 -24.57 0.02
C ILE A 133 1.50 -25.96 -0.27
N GLY A 134 2.83 -26.13 -0.21
CA GLY A 134 3.52 -27.36 -0.58
C GLY A 134 3.15 -27.84 -1.99
N GLU A 135 2.73 -29.11 -2.07
CA GLU A 135 2.30 -29.78 -3.30
C GLU A 135 0.78 -29.71 -3.53
N GLU A 136 0.03 -29.01 -2.67
CA GLU A 136 -1.42 -28.89 -2.80
C GLU A 136 -1.84 -28.16 -4.08
N GLN A 137 -3.08 -28.36 -4.48
CA GLN A 137 -3.68 -27.56 -5.56
C GLN A 137 -3.83 -26.11 -5.10
N ALA A 138 -3.56 -25.17 -6.01
CA ALA A 138 -3.84 -23.76 -5.74
C ALA A 138 -5.33 -23.57 -5.46
N ARG A 139 -5.64 -22.85 -4.38
CA ARG A 139 -7.00 -22.50 -3.97
C ARG A 139 -7.15 -20.98 -3.90
N PRO A 140 -8.35 -20.45 -4.15
CA PRO A 140 -8.56 -19.02 -4.02
C PRO A 140 -8.51 -18.59 -2.55
N ILE A 141 -8.14 -17.33 -2.33
CA ILE A 141 -8.14 -16.66 -1.04
C ILE A 141 -8.47 -15.18 -1.23
N VAL A 142 -9.26 -14.59 -0.33
CA VAL A 142 -9.57 -13.17 -0.37
C VAL A 142 -8.54 -12.40 0.45
N GLY A 143 -8.10 -11.24 -0.04
CA GLY A 143 -7.08 -10.42 0.60
C GLY A 143 -7.33 -10.10 2.08
N ILE A 144 -8.59 -9.97 2.48
CA ILE A 144 -8.94 -9.75 3.89
C ILE A 144 -8.53 -10.91 4.82
N GLU A 145 -8.46 -12.13 4.30
CA GLU A 145 -7.99 -13.30 5.05
C GLU A 145 -6.47 -13.20 5.31
N MET A 146 -5.73 -12.58 4.39
CA MET A 146 -4.27 -12.40 4.49
C MET A 146 -3.86 -11.21 5.38
N ASP A 147 -4.76 -10.27 5.61
CA ASP A 147 -4.50 -9.06 6.41
C ASP A 147 -4.45 -9.32 7.93
N THR A 148 -4.65 -10.56 8.35
CA THR A 148 -4.52 -10.95 9.75
C THR A 148 -3.05 -11.17 10.10
N GLY A 149 -2.60 -10.69 11.27
CA GLY A 149 -1.23 -10.92 11.73
C GLY A 149 -0.86 -12.40 11.87
N GLU A 150 -1.87 -13.25 12.07
CA GLU A 150 -1.72 -14.70 12.20
C GLU A 150 -1.52 -15.41 10.86
N PHE A 151 -2.10 -14.92 9.76
CA PHE A 151 -2.03 -15.59 8.46
C PHE A 151 -0.58 -15.79 8.00
N PHE A 152 0.19 -14.71 7.87
CA PHE A 152 1.58 -14.81 7.42
C PHE A 152 2.46 -15.48 8.47
N SER A 153 2.22 -15.25 9.77
CA SER A 153 2.97 -15.93 10.83
C SER A 153 2.81 -17.46 10.77
N GLY A 154 1.57 -17.93 10.64
CA GLY A 154 1.24 -19.35 10.48
C GLY A 154 1.78 -19.92 9.18
N LEU A 155 1.70 -19.16 8.09
CA LEU A 155 2.28 -19.52 6.81
C LEU A 155 3.79 -19.73 6.97
N PHE A 156 4.56 -18.72 7.41
CA PHE A 156 6.01 -18.88 7.57
C PHE A 156 6.42 -20.00 8.53
N ARG A 157 5.72 -20.20 9.65
CA ARG A 157 6.00 -21.32 10.58
C ARG A 157 5.78 -22.69 9.94
N GLY A 158 4.71 -22.83 9.14
CA GLY A 158 4.41 -24.09 8.45
C GLY A 158 5.40 -24.46 7.34
N LEU A 159 6.31 -23.56 6.92
CA LEU A 159 7.33 -23.88 5.91
C LEU A 159 8.19 -25.10 6.29
N LEU A 160 8.39 -25.36 7.59
CA LEU A 160 9.11 -26.54 8.05
C LEU A 160 8.41 -27.85 7.65
N GLU A 161 7.08 -27.83 7.55
CA GLU A 161 6.24 -28.97 7.19
C GLU A 161 6.10 -29.10 5.67
N TYR A 162 5.61 -28.06 5.01
CA TYR A 162 5.21 -28.11 3.61
C TYR A 162 6.29 -27.60 2.63
N LYS A 163 7.43 -27.12 3.12
CA LYS A 163 8.63 -26.69 2.37
C LYS A 163 8.52 -25.46 1.47
N CYS A 164 7.37 -25.15 0.90
CA CYS A 164 7.19 -23.93 0.10
C CYS A 164 5.73 -23.45 0.05
N PHE A 165 5.52 -22.17 -0.18
CA PHE A 165 4.20 -21.64 -0.54
C PHE A 165 4.32 -20.62 -1.66
N GLU A 166 3.21 -20.36 -2.36
CA GLU A 166 3.13 -19.38 -3.42
C GLU A 166 1.78 -18.65 -3.39
N ILE A 167 1.81 -17.32 -3.45
CA ILE A 167 0.65 -16.46 -3.60
C ILE A 167 0.73 -15.80 -4.97
N ARG A 168 -0.36 -15.85 -5.73
CA ARG A 168 -0.46 -15.38 -7.11
C ARG A 168 -1.66 -14.46 -7.27
N ASN A 169 -1.68 -13.69 -8.35
CA ASN A 169 -2.86 -12.92 -8.73
C ASN A 169 -4.07 -13.82 -9.01
N SER A 170 -5.25 -13.20 -9.13
CA SER A 170 -6.52 -13.91 -9.30
C SER A 170 -6.53 -14.85 -10.52
N GLU A 171 -5.89 -14.44 -11.62
CA GLU A 171 -5.79 -15.18 -12.88
C GLU A 171 -4.73 -16.30 -12.85
N ASN A 172 -4.03 -16.46 -11.73
CA ASN A 172 -2.96 -17.45 -11.54
C ASN A 172 -1.76 -17.28 -12.50
N THR A 173 -1.62 -16.12 -13.16
CA THR A 173 -0.59 -15.87 -14.19
C THR A 173 0.71 -15.30 -13.62
N LYS A 174 0.66 -14.65 -12.46
CA LYS A 174 1.77 -13.91 -11.87
C LYS A 174 1.97 -14.27 -10.41
N VAL A 175 3.20 -14.65 -10.06
CA VAL A 175 3.62 -14.85 -8.67
C VAL A 175 3.82 -13.51 -7.99
N LEU A 176 3.10 -13.30 -6.88
CA LEU A 176 3.17 -12.11 -6.05
C LEU A 176 4.03 -12.36 -4.81
N MET A 177 4.01 -13.57 -4.28
CA MET A 177 4.89 -13.99 -3.20
C MET A 177 5.21 -15.47 -3.33
N LYS A 178 6.43 -15.85 -2.97
CA LYS A 178 6.87 -17.24 -2.89
C LYS A 178 7.88 -17.39 -1.78
N ALA A 179 7.67 -18.35 -0.90
CA ALA A 179 8.69 -18.77 0.03
C ALA A 179 9.11 -20.22 -0.23
N ARG A 180 10.39 -20.52 0.00
CA ARG A 180 10.93 -21.87 -0.09
C ARG A 180 11.92 -22.08 1.04
N LEU A 181 11.68 -23.13 1.84
CA LEU A 181 12.61 -23.61 2.85
C LEU A 181 13.93 -24.02 2.17
N LEU A 182 15.03 -23.58 2.77
CA LEU A 182 16.40 -23.96 2.44
C LEU A 182 16.85 -25.02 3.44
N ASP A 183 18.14 -25.03 3.80
CA ASP A 183 18.67 -25.94 4.80
C ASP A 183 18.29 -25.48 6.22
N GLY A 184 17.94 -26.43 7.09
CA GLY A 184 17.57 -26.16 8.47
C GLY A 184 16.30 -25.31 8.59
N ASN A 185 16.44 -24.14 9.22
CA ASN A 185 15.34 -23.19 9.46
C ASN A 185 15.36 -21.98 8.50
N ASP A 186 16.31 -21.94 7.57
CA ASP A 186 16.41 -20.84 6.62
C ASP A 186 15.38 -20.99 5.51
N PHE A 187 14.90 -19.86 4.97
CA PHE A 187 14.05 -19.83 3.80
C PHE A 187 14.34 -18.63 2.91
N GLU A 188 14.23 -18.85 1.60
CA GLU A 188 14.19 -17.78 0.61
C GLU A 188 12.75 -17.25 0.52
N LEU A 189 12.57 -15.93 0.61
CA LEU A 189 11.33 -15.23 0.33
C LEU A 189 11.50 -14.34 -0.89
N LYS A 190 10.63 -14.53 -1.88
CA LYS A 190 10.49 -13.66 -3.05
C LYS A 190 9.14 -12.98 -3.02
N GLN A 191 9.12 -11.65 -3.04
CA GLN A 191 7.90 -10.85 -3.04
C GLN A 191 7.93 -9.84 -4.18
N ALA A 192 6.87 -9.80 -4.98
CA ALA A 192 6.65 -8.74 -5.95
C ALA A 192 6.42 -7.41 -5.21
N VAL A 193 7.08 -6.34 -5.65
CA VAL A 193 7.06 -5.02 -4.97
C VAL A 193 5.63 -4.50 -4.78
N GLU A 194 4.76 -4.73 -5.76
CA GLU A 194 3.36 -4.32 -5.73
C GLU A 194 2.48 -5.11 -4.75
N PHE A 195 2.96 -6.24 -4.20
CA PHE A 195 2.21 -7.02 -3.23
C PHE A 195 2.24 -6.30 -1.86
N PRO A 196 1.10 -5.81 -1.36
CA PRO A 196 1.10 -4.75 -0.35
C PRO A 196 0.98 -5.23 1.09
N PHE A 197 0.95 -6.54 1.34
CA PHE A 197 0.57 -7.10 2.66
C PHE A 197 1.69 -7.12 3.70
N LEU A 198 2.96 -7.07 3.28
CA LEU A 198 4.10 -7.05 4.19
C LEU A 198 4.88 -5.75 4.05
N GLU A 199 5.22 -5.17 5.20
CA GLU A 199 6.09 -4.01 5.30
C GLU A 199 7.49 -4.44 5.78
N TYR A 200 8.52 -3.91 5.14
CA TYR A 200 9.91 -4.17 5.50
C TYR A 200 10.66 -2.87 5.67
N GLU A 201 11.54 -2.84 6.67
CA GLU A 201 12.58 -1.82 6.81
C GLU A 201 13.93 -2.49 6.95
N TRP A 202 14.92 -2.02 6.20
CA TRP A 202 16.28 -2.52 6.30
C TRP A 202 17.30 -1.40 6.08
N ASN A 203 18.54 -1.68 6.46
CA ASN A 203 19.68 -0.83 6.20
C ASN A 203 20.72 -1.67 5.45
N GLU A 204 21.11 -1.19 4.26
CA GLU A 204 22.12 -1.84 3.42
C GLU A 204 23.18 -0.81 3.08
N GLU A 205 24.44 -1.08 3.46
CA GLU A 205 25.58 -0.18 3.24
C GLU A 205 25.34 1.26 3.78
N GLY A 206 24.63 1.38 4.89
CA GLY A 206 24.28 2.67 5.49
C GLY A 206 23.05 3.33 4.89
N VAL A 207 22.46 2.78 3.82
CA VAL A 207 21.26 3.31 3.16
C VAL A 207 20.02 2.65 3.73
N LYS A 208 19.18 3.42 4.43
CA LYS A 208 17.89 2.93 4.91
C LYS A 208 16.88 2.83 3.76
N SER A 209 16.14 1.72 3.72
CA SER A 209 15.11 1.44 2.73
C SER A 209 13.83 0.92 3.38
N TRP A 210 12.71 1.16 2.70
CA TRP A 210 11.36 0.80 3.14
C TRP A 210 10.61 0.16 1.97
N ALA A 211 10.06 -1.04 2.18
CA ALA A 211 9.10 -1.65 1.28
C ALA A 211 7.74 -1.66 1.95
N ARG A 212 6.75 -0.97 1.38
CA ARG A 212 5.40 -0.86 1.92
C ARG A 212 4.42 -0.29 0.91
N ASN A 213 3.13 -0.58 1.05
CA ASN A 213 2.08 -0.01 0.20
C ASN A 213 2.34 -0.20 -1.31
N GLY A 214 2.89 -1.36 -1.69
CA GLY A 214 3.16 -1.71 -3.09
C GLY A 214 4.36 -0.99 -3.73
N LYS A 215 5.33 -0.53 -2.92
CA LYS A 215 6.48 0.26 -3.39
C LYS A 215 7.68 0.13 -2.46
N VAL A 216 8.87 0.36 -3.01
CA VAL A 216 10.13 0.47 -2.28
C VAL A 216 10.65 1.90 -2.40
N LEU A 217 11.00 2.51 -1.27
CA LEU A 217 11.63 3.82 -1.19
C LEU A 217 12.94 3.69 -0.40
N ASP A 218 14.01 4.32 -0.87
CA ASP A 218 15.23 4.50 -0.06
C ASP A 218 15.36 5.93 0.48
N GLU A 219 16.26 6.13 1.43
CA GLU A 219 16.47 7.43 2.09
C GLU A 219 17.01 8.52 1.14
N LYS A 220 17.54 8.10 -0.02
CA LYS A 220 17.98 8.99 -1.12
C LYS A 220 16.80 9.41 -2.02
N GLY A 221 15.60 8.86 -1.80
CA GLY A 221 14.39 9.19 -2.55
C GLY A 221 14.18 8.37 -3.82
N ARG A 222 14.96 7.30 -4.03
CA ARG A 222 14.72 6.36 -5.14
C ARG A 222 13.44 5.59 -4.83
N LEU A 223 12.51 5.59 -5.78
CA LEU A 223 11.23 4.90 -5.67
C LEU A 223 11.17 3.82 -6.74
N ILE A 224 10.84 2.60 -6.32
CA ILE A 224 10.66 1.42 -7.17
C ILE A 224 9.23 0.93 -6.95
N ASN A 225 8.47 0.78 -8.04
CA ASN A 225 7.06 0.37 -8.01
C ASN A 225 6.83 -1.00 -8.67
N CYS A 226 7.88 -1.63 -9.19
CA CYS A 226 7.84 -2.92 -9.83
C CYS A 226 9.17 -3.65 -9.59
N GLY A 227 9.13 -4.98 -9.61
CA GLY A 227 10.29 -5.83 -9.37
C GLY A 227 9.99 -6.87 -8.30
N THR A 228 11.04 -7.55 -7.85
CA THR A 228 10.94 -8.61 -6.83
C THR A 228 11.97 -8.37 -5.75
N LEU A 229 11.51 -8.25 -4.51
CA LEU A 229 12.36 -8.32 -3.33
C LEU A 229 12.67 -9.78 -3.05
N THR A 230 13.95 -10.10 -2.89
CA THR A 230 14.41 -11.44 -2.48
C THR A 230 15.17 -11.31 -1.17
N SER A 231 14.80 -12.10 -0.17
CA SER A 231 15.53 -12.18 1.10
C SER A 231 15.74 -13.64 1.53
N ILE A 232 16.81 -13.87 2.29
CA ILE A 232 17.03 -15.11 3.03
C ILE A 232 16.75 -14.78 4.48
N ASN A 233 15.91 -15.58 5.14
CA ASN A 233 15.44 -15.33 6.49
C ASN A 233 15.45 -16.64 7.27
N GLU A 234 15.59 -16.57 8.59
CA GLU A 234 15.54 -17.72 9.48
C GLU A 234 14.18 -17.80 10.19
N ILE A 235 13.60 -18.99 10.29
CA ILE A 235 12.40 -19.24 11.11
C ILE A 235 12.84 -19.30 12.57
N VAL A 236 12.58 -18.21 13.31
CA VAL A 236 12.80 -18.17 14.76
C VAL A 236 11.54 -18.60 15.48
N SER A 237 11.60 -19.74 16.18
CA SER A 237 10.54 -20.13 17.13
C SER A 237 10.55 -19.17 18.31
N ILE A 238 9.48 -18.41 18.48
CA ILE A 238 9.26 -17.60 19.69
C ILE A 238 8.86 -18.59 20.79
N ALA A 239 9.72 -18.69 21.82
CA ALA A 239 9.45 -19.46 23.04
C ALA A 239 8.32 -18.85 23.86
#